data_AF-A0A136KS62-F1
#
_entry.id   AF-A0A136KS62-F1
#
_cell.length_a   1.000
_cell.length_b   1.000
_cell.length_c   1.000
_cell.angle_alpha   90.00
_cell.angle_beta   90.00
_cell.angle_gamma   90.00
#
_symmetry.space_group_name_H-M   'P 1'
#
loop_
_entity.id
_entity.type
_entity.pdbx_description
1 polymer ?
#
loop_
_entity_poly.entity_id
_entity_poly.type
_entity_poly.pdbx_seq_one_letter_code
_entity_poly.pdbx_strand_id
1 'polypeptide(L)'
;MRRVGVIAMFVVAALLLVAALLLLRVKNITIEGADNINGLHTLNNKSLFLLNEEQVANDILSQNPTLQKARVTIKYPQTLEIYVSTAAPLADITLQDGYMSLSKEGRILSKHKEQSKPNATTITHYQPLYARSFSVGDNIEMTDVIGSLFFLSKRHRRLLYQLAVLLYGMRI
;
A
#
# COMPACT_ATOMS: atom_id res chain seq x y z
N MET A 1 20.73 55.40 16.21
CA MET A 1 20.18 54.97 14.91
C MET A 1 20.69 53.60 14.42
N ARG A 2 22.00 53.28 14.45
CA ARG A 2 22.54 51.98 13.99
C ARG A 2 21.89 50.72 14.60
N ARG A 3 21.58 50.72 15.91
CA ARG A 3 20.97 49.56 16.59
C ARG A 3 19.55 49.23 16.09
N VAL A 4 18.77 50.25 15.72
CA VAL A 4 17.39 50.07 15.21
C VAL A 4 17.41 49.43 13.82
N GLY A 5 18.37 49.80 12.96
CA GLY A 5 18.53 49.18 11.64
C GLY A 5 18.90 47.69 11.70
N VAL A 6 19.78 47.30 12.64
CA VAL A 6 20.16 45.89 12.83
C VAL A 6 18.98 45.05 13.33
N ILE A 7 18.19 45.58 14.28
CA ILE A 7 16.99 44.88 14.79
C ILE A 7 15.96 44.72 13.67
N ALA A 8 15.70 45.77 12.88
CA ALA A 8 14.75 45.70 11.77
C ALA A 8 15.18 44.64 10.72
N MET A 9 16.48 44.56 10.39
CA MET A 9 17.01 43.55 9.49
C MET A 9 16.79 42.12 10.02
N PHE A 10 17.02 41.89 11.32
CA PHE A 10 16.76 40.59 11.94
C PHE A 10 15.28 40.20 11.90
N VAL A 11 14.37 41.14 12.16
CA VAL A 11 12.92 40.89 12.09
C VAL A 11 12.49 40.55 10.68
N VAL A 12 12.99 41.29 9.68
CA VAL A 12 12.69 41.01 8.26
C VAL A 12 13.22 39.63 7.85
N ALA A 13 14.45 39.27 8.27
CA ALA A 13 15.02 37.96 8.00
C ALA A 13 14.20 36.83 8.66
N ALA A 14 13.74 37.02 9.90
CA ALA A 14 12.89 36.05 10.59
C ALA A 14 11.53 35.88 9.90
N LEU A 15 10.89 36.98 9.47
CA LEU A 15 9.63 36.94 8.74
C LEU A 15 9.77 36.20 7.39
N LEU A 16 10.84 36.46 6.65
CA LEU A 16 11.12 35.76 5.39
C LEU A 16 11.34 34.26 5.62
N LEU A 17 12.05 33.90 6.69
CA LEU A 17 12.27 32.49 7.05
C LEU A 17 10.96 31.80 7.43
N VAL A 18 10.09 32.44 8.21
CA VAL A 18 8.76 31.89 8.54
C VAL A 18 7.90 31.74 7.28
N ALA A 19 7.91 32.72 6.38
CA ALA A 19 7.19 32.64 5.11
C ALA A 19 7.69 31.49 4.24
N ALA A 20 9.00 31.26 4.17
CA ALA A 20 9.58 30.12 3.45
C ALA A 20 9.16 28.77 4.06
N LEU A 21 9.10 28.66 5.39
CA LEU A 21 8.64 27.44 6.07
C LEU A 21 7.14 27.17 5.84
N LEU A 22 6.32 28.22 5.67
CA LEU A 22 4.90 28.06 5.35
C LEU A 22 4.68 27.50 3.93
N LEU A 23 5.59 27.79 2.99
CA LEU A 23 5.53 27.26 1.62
C LEU A 23 5.91 25.78 1.53
N LEU A 24 6.61 25.23 2.52
CA LEU A 24 7.11 23.84 2.56
C LEU A 24 6.16 22.88 3.29
N ARG A 25 4.85 23.14 3.25
CA ARG A 25 3.84 22.28 3.86
C ARG A 25 3.10 21.47 2.80
N VAL A 26 2.71 20.25 3.16
CA VAL A 26 1.88 19.40 2.30
C VAL A 26 0.53 20.09 2.11
N LYS A 27 0.23 20.46 0.86
CA LYS A 27 -1.07 20.99 0.44
C LYS A 27 -1.75 20.08 -0.56
N ASN A 28 -0.98 19.46 -1.45
CA ASN A 28 -1.47 18.59 -2.50
C ASN A 28 -0.97 17.17 -2.27
N ILE A 29 -1.88 16.20 -2.30
CA ILE A 29 -1.56 14.78 -2.27
C ILE A 29 -2.10 14.18 -3.57
N THR A 30 -1.21 13.68 -4.42
CA THR A 30 -1.58 12.97 -5.64
C THR A 30 -1.42 11.48 -5.40
N ILE A 31 -2.43 10.70 -5.81
CA ILE A 31 -2.47 9.27 -5.58
C ILE A 31 -2.57 8.59 -6.94
N GLU A 32 -1.71 7.62 -7.19
CA GLU A 32 -1.76 6.77 -8.37
C GLU A 32 -1.90 5.30 -7.93
N GLY A 33 -2.85 4.58 -8.54
CA GLY A 33 -3.01 3.14 -8.41
C GLY A 33 -4.09 2.65 -7.42
N ALA A 34 -4.69 3.52 -6.61
CA ALA A 34 -5.90 3.23 -5.85
C ALA A 34 -6.71 4.49 -5.55
N ASP A 35 -8.03 4.37 -5.50
CA ASP A 35 -8.92 5.53 -5.31
C ASP A 35 -9.11 5.91 -3.83
N ASN A 36 -9.02 4.94 -2.91
CA ASN A 36 -9.31 5.14 -1.49
C ASN A 36 -8.18 4.57 -0.62
N ILE A 37 -7.38 5.46 -0.03
CA ILE A 37 -6.32 5.12 0.92
C ILE A 37 -6.65 5.73 2.28
N ASN A 38 -6.70 4.91 3.31
CA ASN A 38 -6.90 5.35 4.68
C ASN A 38 -5.65 6.04 5.23
N GLY A 39 -5.84 7.03 6.10
CA GLY A 39 -4.74 7.68 6.84
C GLY A 39 -4.14 8.93 6.22
N LEU A 40 -4.49 9.26 4.96
CA LEU A 40 -3.89 10.40 4.25
C LEU A 40 -4.15 11.76 4.90
N HIS A 41 -5.26 11.90 5.63
CA HIS A 41 -5.58 13.13 6.36
C HIS A 41 -4.49 13.53 7.37
N THR A 42 -3.78 12.55 7.95
CA THR A 42 -2.70 12.80 8.92
C THR A 42 -1.45 13.44 8.30
N LEU A 43 -1.33 13.43 6.97
CA LEU A 43 -0.22 13.99 6.22
C LEU A 43 -0.48 15.44 5.81
N ASN A 44 -1.74 15.90 5.87
CA ASN A 44 -2.10 17.25 5.48
C ASN A 44 -1.46 18.28 6.42
N ASN A 45 -0.94 19.38 5.86
CA ASN A 45 -0.30 20.49 6.61
C ASN A 45 0.95 20.08 7.42
N LYS A 46 1.48 18.86 7.25
CA LYS A 46 2.80 18.49 7.77
C LYS A 46 3.90 19.20 6.98
N SER A 47 5.02 19.47 7.65
CA SER A 47 6.21 20.01 6.99
C SER A 47 6.85 18.94 6.11
N LEU A 48 7.03 19.23 4.82
CA LEU A 48 7.71 18.35 3.87
C LEU A 48 9.17 18.10 4.28
N PHE A 49 9.81 19.09 4.91
CA PHE A 49 11.20 18.96 5.37
C PHE A 49 11.38 17.94 6.51
N LEU A 50 10.33 17.71 7.32
CA LEU A 50 10.35 16.77 8.44
C LEU A 50 9.73 15.42 8.07
N LEU A 51 9.22 15.26 6.84
CA LEU A 51 8.58 14.03 6.40
C LEU A 51 9.64 13.01 5.97
N ASN A 52 9.53 11.79 6.49
CA ASN A 52 10.27 10.64 5.99
C ASN A 52 9.38 9.84 5.03
N GLU A 53 9.76 9.78 3.75
CA GLU A 53 9.03 9.07 2.70
C GLU A 53 8.82 7.58 3.01
N GLU A 54 9.86 6.90 3.53
CA GLU A 54 9.81 5.47 3.84
C GLU A 54 8.90 5.20 5.03
N GLN A 55 8.98 6.03 6.07
CA GLN A 55 8.09 5.92 7.22
C GLN A 55 6.62 6.13 6.82
N VAL A 56 6.34 7.14 5.99
CA VAL A 56 4.99 7.39 5.49
C VAL A 56 4.49 6.25 4.62
N ALA A 57 5.35 5.67 3.77
CA ALA A 57 4.98 4.50 2.96
C ALA A 57 4.61 3.29 3.85
N ASN A 58 5.38 3.04 4.91
CA ASN A 58 5.10 1.98 5.87
C ASN A 58 3.81 2.22 6.65
N ASP A 59 3.57 3.47 7.09
CA ASP A 59 2.33 3.86 7.77
C ASP A 59 1.11 3.61 6.85
N ILE A 60 1.21 3.98 5.57
CA ILE A 60 0.17 3.72 4.56
C ILE A 60 -0.09 2.22 4.41
N LEU A 61 0.96 1.41 4.28
CA LEU A 61 0.84 -0.05 4.13
C LEU A 61 0.25 -0.74 5.37
N SER A 62 0.54 -0.22 6.57
CA SER A 62 0.01 -0.78 7.81
C SER A 62 -1.48 -0.52 7.98
N GLN A 63 -1.96 0.63 7.52
CA GLN A 63 -3.37 1.03 7.61
C GLN A 63 -4.23 0.52 6.44
N ASN A 64 -3.59 0.00 5.39
CA ASN A 64 -4.27 -0.46 4.18
C ASN A 64 -3.80 -1.86 3.79
N PRO A 65 -4.36 -2.93 4.40
CA PRO A 65 -3.97 -4.32 4.18
C PRO A 65 -4.01 -4.79 2.72
N THR A 66 -4.90 -4.21 1.92
CA THR A 66 -5.09 -4.54 0.51
C THR A 66 -3.98 -4.00 -0.39
N LEU A 67 -3.11 -3.13 0.11
CA LEU A 67 -1.96 -2.61 -0.62
C LEU A 67 -0.77 -3.57 -0.51
N GLN A 68 -0.14 -3.85 -1.64
CA GLN A 68 1.08 -4.65 -1.73
C GLN A 68 2.34 -3.78 -1.57
N LYS A 69 2.32 -2.59 -2.17
CA LYS A 69 3.45 -1.65 -2.16
C LYS A 69 2.93 -0.23 -2.10
N ALA A 70 3.66 0.62 -1.41
CA ALA A 70 3.50 2.05 -1.41
C ALA A 70 4.87 2.68 -1.64
N ARG A 71 4.91 3.71 -2.48
CA ARG A 71 6.07 4.57 -2.69
C ARG A 71 5.60 6.00 -2.54
N VAL A 72 6.28 6.73 -1.66
CA VAL A 72 6.02 8.13 -1.41
C VAL A 72 7.17 8.92 -2.00
N THR A 73 6.88 10.04 -2.64
CA THR A 73 7.90 10.94 -3.17
C THR A 73 7.48 12.38 -2.94
N ILE A 74 8.38 13.15 -2.33
CA ILE A 74 8.17 14.56 -2.04
C ILE A 74 8.49 15.36 -3.29
N LYS A 75 7.50 16.08 -3.81
CA LYS A 75 7.67 17.08 -4.85
C LYS A 75 7.53 18.47 -4.27
N TYR A 76 8.66 19.14 -4.10
CA TYR A 76 8.69 20.54 -3.71
C TYR A 76 7.94 21.43 -4.72
N PRO A 77 7.27 22.49 -4.26
CA PRO A 77 7.31 23.02 -2.89
C PRO A 77 6.27 22.46 -1.92
N GLN A 78 5.17 21.84 -2.38
CA GLN A 78 3.99 21.57 -1.53
C GLN A 78 3.23 20.27 -1.87
N THR A 79 3.84 19.37 -2.65
CA THR A 79 3.17 18.19 -3.21
C THR A 79 3.79 16.90 -2.68
N LEU A 80 2.94 15.94 -2.35
CA LEU A 80 3.33 14.59 -1.98
C LEU A 80 2.70 13.62 -2.97
N GLU A 81 3.54 12.89 -3.69
CA GLU A 81 3.11 11.88 -4.65
C GLU A 81 3.13 10.50 -3.98
N ILE A 82 2.01 9.80 -4.08
CA ILE A 82 1.85 8.46 -3.51
C ILE A 82 1.51 7.52 -4.66
N TYR A 83 2.42 6.59 -4.91
CA TYR A 83 2.21 5.48 -5.81
C TYR A 83 1.89 4.26 -4.98
N VAL A 84 0.72 3.65 -5.21
CA VAL A 84 0.35 2.40 -4.54
C VAL A 84 0.02 1.33 -5.55
N SER A 85 0.30 0.08 -5.19
CA SER A 85 -0.14 -1.08 -5.96
C SER A 85 -0.99 -1.98 -5.07
N THR A 86 -2.18 -2.35 -5.53
CA THR A 86 -3.07 -3.26 -4.82
C THR A 86 -2.60 -4.71 -4.97
N ALA A 87 -2.75 -5.48 -3.89
CA ALA A 87 -2.56 -6.92 -3.93
C ALA A 87 -3.82 -7.57 -4.50
N ALA A 88 -3.66 -8.39 -5.54
CA ALA A 88 -4.74 -9.22 -6.04
C ALA A 88 -4.85 -10.51 -5.21
N PRO A 89 -6.08 -10.96 -4.86
CA PRO A 89 -6.28 -12.26 -4.24
C PRO A 89 -5.90 -13.37 -5.22
N LEU A 90 -5.04 -14.29 -4.78
CA LEU A 90 -4.61 -15.44 -5.56
C LEU A 90 -5.46 -16.68 -5.26
N ALA A 91 -5.75 -16.90 -3.98
CA ALA A 91 -6.50 -18.05 -3.50
C ALA A 91 -7.22 -17.70 -2.19
N ASP A 92 -8.26 -18.45 -1.89
CA ASP A 92 -8.91 -18.44 -0.58
C ASP A 92 -8.40 -19.64 0.23
N ILE A 93 -8.24 -19.47 1.54
CA ILE A 93 -8.06 -20.60 2.46
C ILE A 93 -9.35 -20.83 3.25
N THR A 94 -9.73 -22.10 3.40
CA THR A 94 -10.90 -22.49 4.18
C THR A 94 -10.63 -22.31 5.68
N LEU A 95 -11.54 -21.64 6.36
CA LEU A 95 -11.60 -21.52 7.81
C LEU A 95 -12.80 -22.35 8.32
N GLN A 96 -12.83 -22.61 9.63
CA GLN A 96 -13.99 -23.22 10.30
C GLN A 96 -15.26 -22.35 10.15
N ASP A 97 -15.09 -21.03 10.16
CA ASP A 97 -16.17 -20.04 10.18
C ASP A 97 -16.25 -19.20 8.89
N GLY A 98 -15.63 -19.67 7.81
CA GLY A 98 -15.68 -19.03 6.49
C GLY A 98 -14.42 -19.24 5.67
N TYR A 99 -13.94 -18.15 5.08
CA TYR A 99 -12.81 -18.14 4.16
C TYR A 99 -11.98 -16.87 4.35
N MET A 100 -10.74 -16.96 3.90
CA MET A 100 -9.80 -15.85 3.96
C MET A 100 -9.04 -15.74 2.65
N SER A 101 -9.08 -14.58 2.00
CA SER A 101 -8.37 -14.35 0.75
C SER A 101 -6.90 -14.02 1.02
N LEU A 102 -6.03 -14.65 0.24
CA LEU A 102 -4.58 -14.54 0.38
C LEU A 102 -3.97 -13.95 -0.89
N SER A 103 -2.98 -13.09 -0.70
CA SER A 103 -2.10 -12.66 -1.77
C SER A 103 -1.13 -13.78 -2.17
N LYS A 104 -0.42 -13.58 -3.28
CA LYS A 104 0.66 -14.47 -3.72
C LYS A 104 1.77 -14.64 -2.67
N GLU A 105 2.01 -13.63 -1.86
CA GLU A 105 3.04 -13.62 -0.81
C GLU A 105 2.52 -14.17 0.53
N GLY A 106 1.25 -14.59 0.61
CA GLY A 106 0.64 -15.10 1.84
C GLY A 106 0.04 -14.04 2.76
N ARG A 107 -0.05 -12.78 2.29
CA ARG A 107 -0.70 -11.69 3.04
C ARG A 107 -2.21 -11.87 3.03
N ILE A 108 -2.83 -11.67 4.19
CA ILE A 108 -4.27 -11.78 4.38
C ILE A 108 -4.93 -10.49 3.89
N LEU A 109 -5.71 -10.59 2.83
CA LEU A 109 -6.35 -9.43 2.18
C LEU A 109 -7.75 -9.16 2.72
N SER A 110 -8.50 -10.21 3.02
CA SER A 110 -9.88 -10.12 3.52
C SER A 110 -10.34 -11.44 4.15
N LYS A 111 -11.42 -11.37 4.93
CA LYS A 111 -12.14 -12.53 5.45
C LYS A 111 -13.61 -12.43 5.09
N HIS A 112 -14.23 -13.55 4.78
CA HIS A 112 -15.61 -13.63 4.32
C HIS A 112 -16.26 -14.92 4.80
N LYS A 113 -17.56 -14.90 5.09
CA LYS A 113 -18.30 -16.10 5.52
C LYS A 113 -18.58 -17.06 4.36
N GLU A 114 -18.79 -16.49 3.18
CA GLU A 114 -19.12 -17.21 1.95
C GLU A 114 -18.03 -16.96 0.92
N GLN A 115 -17.72 -17.97 0.12
CA GLN A 115 -16.63 -17.93 -0.85
C GLN A 115 -16.70 -16.68 -1.74
N SER A 116 -15.60 -15.91 -1.81
CA SER A 116 -15.59 -14.58 -2.43
C SER A 116 -15.97 -14.62 -3.92
N LYS A 117 -15.63 -15.72 -4.61
CA LYS A 117 -16.01 -15.95 -6.00
C LYS A 117 -16.30 -17.43 -6.24
N PRO A 118 -17.29 -17.77 -7.08
CA PRO A 118 -17.66 -19.16 -7.37
C PRO A 118 -16.54 -20.00 -8.00
N ASN A 119 -15.50 -19.38 -8.57
CA ASN A 119 -14.33 -20.05 -9.15
C ASN A 119 -13.00 -19.65 -8.48
N ALA A 120 -13.04 -19.13 -7.25
CA ALA A 120 -11.80 -18.88 -6.51
C ALA A 120 -11.08 -20.21 -6.25
N THR A 121 -9.76 -20.25 -6.45
CA THR A 121 -8.98 -21.43 -6.03
C THR A 121 -8.97 -21.47 -4.52
N THR A 122 -9.44 -22.58 -3.95
CA THR A 122 -9.52 -22.75 -2.49
C THR A 122 -8.46 -23.74 -2.02
N ILE A 123 -7.73 -23.35 -0.99
CA ILE A 123 -6.78 -24.18 -0.26
C ILE A 123 -7.49 -24.67 1.00
N THR A 124 -7.56 -25.98 1.18
CA THR A 124 -8.08 -26.58 2.42
C THR A 124 -6.90 -27.13 3.21
N HIS A 125 -6.75 -26.65 4.45
CA HIS A 125 -5.70 -27.10 5.34
C HIS A 125 -6.18 -28.29 6.18
N TYR A 126 -5.26 -29.18 6.55
CA TYR A 126 -5.60 -30.41 7.29
C TYR A 126 -6.01 -30.13 8.74
N GLN A 127 -5.45 -29.09 9.36
CA GLN A 127 -5.88 -28.58 10.66
C GLN A 127 -6.94 -27.50 10.51
N PRO A 128 -7.97 -27.49 11.38
CA PRO A 128 -8.97 -26.44 11.40
C PRO A 128 -8.34 -25.09 11.74
N LEU A 129 -8.62 -24.10 10.91
CA LEU A 129 -8.20 -22.72 11.10
C LEU A 129 -9.39 -21.87 11.55
N TYR A 130 -9.16 -20.97 12.51
CA TYR A 130 -10.22 -20.12 13.07
C TYR A 130 -9.98 -18.67 12.67
N ALA A 131 -11.02 -17.95 12.22
CA ALA A 131 -10.86 -16.56 11.77
C ALA A 131 -10.30 -15.61 12.85
N ARG A 132 -10.47 -15.96 14.14
CA ARG A 132 -9.98 -15.16 15.28
C ARG A 132 -8.47 -15.20 15.45
N SER A 133 -7.80 -16.23 14.94
CA SER A 133 -6.35 -16.43 15.09
C SER A 133 -5.53 -15.61 14.09
N PHE A 134 -6.18 -14.91 13.17
CA PHE A 134 -5.54 -14.19 12.08
C PHE A 134 -6.11 -12.77 12.00
N SER A 135 -5.35 -11.78 11.57
CA SER A 135 -5.88 -10.43 11.26
C SER A 135 -5.70 -10.10 9.78
N VAL A 136 -6.53 -9.18 9.29
CA VAL A 136 -6.37 -8.68 7.91
C VAL A 136 -5.13 -7.80 7.86
N GLY A 137 -4.23 -8.07 6.92
CA GLY A 137 -2.91 -7.43 6.81
C GLY A 137 -1.75 -8.28 7.32
N ASP A 138 -2.04 -9.30 8.14
CA ASP A 138 -1.03 -10.25 8.61
C ASP A 138 -0.56 -11.15 7.47
N ASN A 139 0.64 -11.73 7.63
CA ASN A 139 1.13 -12.78 6.74
C ASN A 139 0.88 -14.15 7.37
N ILE A 140 0.44 -15.11 6.55
CA ILE A 140 0.44 -16.51 6.96
C ILE A 140 1.88 -17.02 7.04
N GLU A 141 2.22 -17.65 8.16
CA GLU A 141 3.54 -18.24 8.39
C GLU A 141 3.61 -19.73 8.05
N MET A 142 2.46 -20.35 7.77
CA MET A 142 2.35 -21.79 7.47
C MET A 142 3.02 -22.13 6.14
N THR A 143 4.14 -22.84 6.20
CA THR A 143 4.97 -23.16 5.02
C THR A 143 4.21 -23.92 3.94
N ASP A 144 3.29 -24.80 4.32
CA ASP A 144 2.48 -25.61 3.40
C ASP A 144 1.53 -24.75 2.56
N VAL A 145 0.94 -23.73 3.20
CA VAL A 145 0.05 -22.76 2.54
C VAL A 145 0.87 -21.85 1.62
N ILE A 146 2.02 -21.35 2.10
CA ILE A 146 2.93 -20.53 1.30
C ILE A 146 3.42 -21.29 0.08
N GLY A 147 3.80 -22.56 0.23
CA GLY A 147 4.22 -23.44 -0.86
C GLY A 147 3.10 -23.63 -1.89
N SER A 148 1.87 -23.85 -1.42
CA SER A 148 0.69 -23.96 -2.29
C SER A 148 0.45 -22.67 -3.09
N LEU A 149 0.51 -21.51 -2.44
CA LEU A 149 0.39 -20.20 -3.10
C LEU A 149 1.50 -19.99 -4.13
N PHE A 150 2.74 -20.39 -3.83
CA PHE A 150 3.85 -20.32 -4.77
C PHE A 150 3.55 -21.10 -6.06
N PHE A 151 3.10 -22.36 -5.94
CA PHE A 151 2.74 -23.18 -7.10
C PHE A 151 1.56 -22.61 -7.89
N LEU A 152 0.53 -22.12 -7.20
CA LEU A 152 -0.62 -21.47 -7.85
C LEU A 152 -0.19 -20.23 -8.64
N SER A 153 0.68 -19.41 -8.05
CA SER A 153 1.19 -18.21 -8.72
C SER A 153 1.98 -18.55 -10.00
N LYS A 154 2.74 -19.65 -9.98
CA LYS A 154 3.53 -20.11 -11.12
C LYS A 154 2.62 -20.65 -12.24
N ARG A 155 1.55 -21.38 -11.90
CA ARG A 155 0.55 -21.85 -12.86
C ARG A 155 -0.18 -20.70 -13.53
N HIS A 156 -0.68 -19.74 -12.74
CA HIS A 156 -1.44 -18.61 -13.26
C HIS A 156 -0.61 -17.78 -14.25
N ARG A 157 0.68 -17.56 -13.93
CA ARG A 157 1.63 -16.88 -14.83
C ARG A 157 1.78 -17.60 -16.17
N ARG A 158 1.92 -18.94 -16.18
CA ARG A 158 2.06 -19.71 -17.42
C ARG A 158 0.82 -19.62 -18.32
N LEU A 159 -0.38 -19.65 -17.74
CA LEU A 159 -1.62 -19.53 -18.50
C LEU A 159 -1.74 -18.14 -19.16
N LEU A 160 -1.36 -17.08 -18.46
CA LEU A 160 -1.34 -15.73 -19.03
C LEU A 160 -0.33 -15.61 -20.19
N TYR A 161 0.85 -16.21 -20.07
CA TYR A 161 1.81 -16.24 -21.18
C TYR A 161 1.29 -17.02 -22.39
N GLN A 162 0.65 -18.17 -22.20
CA GLN A 162 0.08 -18.95 -23.30
C GLN A 162 -1.04 -18.17 -24.00
N LEU A 163 -1.92 -17.52 -23.24
CA LEU A 163 -2.97 -16.66 -23.79
C LEU A 163 -2.39 -15.45 -24.53
N ALA A 164 -1.36 -14.80 -23.99
CA ALA A 164 -0.68 -13.69 -24.67
C ALA A 164 -0.02 -14.15 -25.98
N VAL A 165 0.64 -15.30 -25.99
CA VAL A 165 1.22 -15.88 -27.21
C VAL A 165 0.13 -16.24 -28.22
N LEU A 166 -1.02 -16.77 -27.80
CA LEU A 166 -2.15 -17.06 -28.71
C LEU A 166 -2.81 -15.78 -29.26
N LEU A 167 -2.94 -14.74 -28.45
CA LEU A 167 -3.60 -13.48 -28.84
C LEU A 167 -2.70 -12.58 -29.69
N TYR A 168 -1.39 -12.56 -29.43
CA TYR A 168 -0.43 -11.69 -30.13
C TYR A 168 0.44 -12.43 -31.16
N GLY A 169 0.53 -13.76 -31.07
CA GLY A 169 1.30 -14.61 -32.00
C GLY A 169 0.58 -14.96 -33.30
N MET A 170 -0.62 -14.41 -33.53
CA MET A 170 -1.41 -14.63 -34.75
C MET A 170 -1.23 -13.50 -35.78
N ARG A 171 -0.02 -12.92 -35.81
CA ARG A 171 0.43 -11.93 -36.81
C ARG A 171 1.90 -12.20 -37.18
N ILE A 172 2.12 -13.29 -37.91
CA ILE A 172 3.28 -13.47 -38.80
C ILE A 172 2.72 -14.08 -40.08
#